data_AF-J3ADS0-F1
#
_entry.id   AF-J3ADS0-F1
#
_cell.length_a   1.000
_cell.length_b   1.000
_cell.length_c   1.000
_cell.angle_alpha   90.00
_cell.angle_beta   90.00
_cell.angle_gamma   90.00
#
_symmetry.space_group_name_H-M   'P 1'
#
loop_
_entity.id
_entity.type
_entity.pdbx_description
1 polymer ?
#
loop_
_entity_poly.entity_id
_entity_poly.type
_entity_poly.pdbx_seq_one_letter_code
_entity_poly.pdbx_strand_id
1 'polypeptide(L)'
;MGISAGAYCAARTAYDVPQRFGSVGVMSAFDHPDEGALAHGGKQLQAQNTLSTMLEARKPDGLRFYVMGAQDDSTGSARAAWFMEDAAREPDSVTIDTPAHGGHSWVLWNNYFPSLLTWWGSDPAVFAAAGLPAQEGDVWAKATAAGVRPLTETPRDQRVVGSLSPTRAKPFEINGLGTITVAVVAALVALGTALFWSPRWGRRRDGGKPSVARLGGAILGRIVVVMVTAGLVALAAGIGVNAGGGFYTSWRDLRASVRVSNTAGK
;
A
#
# COMPACT_ATOMS: atom_id res chain seq x y z
N MET A 1 -2.31 -5.08 14.90
CA MET A 1 -2.22 -3.99 13.90
C MET A 1 -2.19 -4.58 12.50
N GLY A 2 -2.44 -3.77 11.47
CA GLY A 2 -2.24 -4.19 10.08
C GLY A 2 -2.17 -3.02 9.11
N ILE A 3 -1.82 -3.34 7.86
CA ILE A 3 -1.84 -2.44 6.69
C ILE A 3 -2.84 -2.97 5.66
N SER A 4 -3.53 -2.09 4.92
CA SER A 4 -4.43 -2.47 3.82
C SER A 4 -5.51 -3.48 4.26
N ALA A 5 -5.77 -4.54 3.49
CA ALA A 5 -6.66 -5.64 3.89
C ALA A 5 -6.30 -6.26 5.24
N GLY A 6 -5.01 -6.32 5.59
CA GLY A 6 -4.56 -6.76 6.91
C GLY A 6 -4.99 -5.81 8.03
N ALA A 7 -5.13 -4.51 7.76
CA ALA A 7 -5.65 -3.53 8.70
C ALA A 7 -7.15 -3.75 8.97
N TYR A 8 -7.94 -4.00 7.92
CA TYR A 8 -9.35 -4.39 8.05
C TYR A 8 -9.49 -5.68 8.89
N CYS A 9 -8.70 -6.72 8.56
CA CYS A 9 -8.71 -7.97 9.31
C CYS A 9 -8.31 -7.78 10.78
N ALA A 10 -7.34 -6.91 11.08
CA ALA A 10 -6.93 -6.63 12.44
C ALA A 10 -8.06 -5.96 13.25
N ALA A 11 -8.76 -4.98 12.66
CA ALA A 11 -9.91 -4.33 13.29
C ALA A 11 -11.05 -5.32 13.53
N ARG A 12 -11.42 -6.10 12.50
CA ARG A 12 -12.43 -7.17 12.61
C ARG A 12 -12.10 -8.16 13.72
N THR A 13 -10.86 -8.62 13.79
CA THR A 13 -10.44 -9.56 14.83
C THR A 13 -10.62 -8.96 16.23
N ALA A 14 -10.32 -7.67 16.42
CA ALA A 14 -10.55 -7.01 17.70
C ALA A 14 -12.05 -6.84 18.02
N TYR A 15 -12.90 -6.72 17.01
CA TYR A 15 -14.35 -6.77 17.22
C TYR A 15 -14.84 -8.14 17.68
N ASP A 16 -14.28 -9.22 17.12
CA ASP A 16 -14.70 -10.60 17.41
C ASP A 16 -14.18 -11.12 18.77
N VAL A 17 -13.02 -10.63 19.23
CA VAL A 17 -12.41 -11.03 20.51
C VAL A 17 -11.93 -9.82 21.33
N PRO A 18 -12.83 -8.92 21.73
CA PRO A 18 -12.45 -7.63 22.32
C PRO A 18 -11.71 -7.75 23.65
N GLN A 19 -12.00 -8.81 24.43
CA GLN A 19 -11.27 -9.13 25.66
C GLN A 19 -9.77 -9.43 25.46
N ARG A 20 -9.30 -9.64 24.22
CA ARG A 20 -7.88 -9.95 23.94
C ARG A 20 -7.06 -8.72 23.55
N PHE A 21 -7.70 -7.66 23.08
CA PHE A 21 -7.00 -6.52 22.48
C PHE A 21 -7.57 -5.23 23.05
N GLY A 22 -6.77 -4.47 23.81
CA GLY A 22 -7.15 -3.13 24.29
C GLY A 22 -6.85 -2.01 23.29
N SER A 23 -6.05 -2.28 22.25
CA SER A 23 -5.73 -1.30 21.22
C SER A 23 -5.41 -1.95 19.87
N VAL A 24 -5.72 -1.24 18.78
CA VAL A 24 -5.53 -1.70 17.41
C VAL A 24 -5.00 -0.57 16.52
N GLY A 25 -3.87 -0.82 15.87
CA GLY A 25 -3.36 0.03 14.80
C GLY A 25 -3.88 -0.40 13.42
N VAL A 26 -4.51 0.52 12.70
CA VAL A 26 -5.15 0.33 11.41
C VAL A 26 -4.56 1.34 10.43
N MET A 27 -3.85 0.87 9.40
CA MET A 27 -3.19 1.74 8.42
C MET A 27 -3.68 1.44 7.01
N SER A 28 -4.26 2.43 6.35
CA SER A 28 -4.88 2.34 5.04
C SER A 28 -5.94 1.23 4.91
N ALA A 29 -6.79 1.04 5.93
CA ALA A 29 -7.95 0.15 5.80
C ALA A 29 -9.04 0.78 4.94
N PHE A 30 -9.93 -0.06 4.40
CA PHE A 30 -11.21 0.33 3.84
C PHE A 30 -12.31 0.11 4.89
N ASP A 31 -13.35 0.97 4.86
CA ASP A 31 -14.49 0.77 5.76
C ASP A 31 -15.32 -0.42 5.30
N HIS A 32 -15.63 -0.45 4.01
CA HIS A 32 -16.43 -1.48 3.37
C HIS A 32 -15.54 -2.65 2.91
N PRO A 33 -15.92 -3.92 3.12
CA PRO A 33 -15.10 -5.06 2.73
C PRO A 33 -15.08 -5.20 1.21
N ASP A 34 -14.02 -4.69 0.58
CA ASP A 34 -13.83 -4.70 -0.88
C ASP A 34 -12.97 -5.88 -1.36
N GLU A 35 -12.43 -6.67 -0.43
CA GLU A 35 -11.59 -7.83 -0.71
C GLU A 35 -12.13 -9.15 -0.08
N GLY A 36 -11.72 -10.27 -0.68
CA GLY A 36 -12.02 -11.61 -0.18
C GLY A 36 -13.49 -12.02 -0.33
N ALA A 37 -13.91 -13.04 0.44
CA ALA A 37 -15.27 -13.60 0.32
C ALA A 37 -16.38 -12.60 0.68
N LEU A 38 -16.10 -11.67 1.61
CA LEU A 38 -17.07 -10.66 2.04
C LEU A 38 -17.38 -9.65 0.94
N ALA A 39 -16.41 -9.34 0.07
CA ALA A 39 -16.62 -8.49 -1.10
C ALA A 39 -17.64 -9.05 -2.09
N HIS A 40 -17.96 -10.35 -2.00
CA HIS A 40 -18.92 -11.01 -2.87
C HIS A 40 -20.17 -11.51 -2.11
N GLY A 41 -20.31 -11.16 -0.83
CA GLY A 41 -21.40 -11.61 0.04
C GLY A 41 -22.75 -10.92 -0.17
N GLY A 42 -22.84 -10.00 -1.14
CA GLY A 42 -24.02 -9.17 -1.39
C GLY A 42 -24.12 -7.95 -0.48
N LYS A 43 -24.90 -6.95 -0.90
CA LYS A 43 -24.95 -5.61 -0.27
C LYS A 43 -25.24 -5.63 1.22
N GLN A 44 -26.16 -6.49 1.65
CA GLN A 44 -26.53 -6.59 3.07
C GLN A 44 -25.37 -7.11 3.91
N LEU A 45 -24.71 -8.18 3.47
CA LEU A 45 -23.57 -8.74 4.21
C LEU A 45 -22.43 -7.72 4.24
N GLN A 46 -22.14 -7.05 3.12
CA GLN A 46 -21.08 -6.04 3.10
C GLN A 46 -21.38 -4.86 4.04
N ALA A 47 -22.61 -4.36 4.05
CA ALA A 47 -23.03 -3.27 4.94
C ALA A 47 -22.92 -3.65 6.43
N GLN A 48 -23.29 -4.88 6.80
CA GLN A 48 -23.13 -5.38 8.17
C GLN A 48 -21.67 -5.56 8.60
N ASN A 49 -20.76 -5.57 7.64
CA ASN A 49 -19.34 -5.82 7.86
C ASN A 49 -18.49 -4.59 7.54
N THR A 50 -19.06 -3.38 7.51
CA THR A 50 -18.21 -2.19 7.52
C THR A 50 -17.58 -1.99 8.89
N LEU A 51 -16.35 -1.48 8.96
CA LEU A 51 -15.66 -1.27 10.24
C LEU A 51 -16.44 -0.29 11.14
N SER A 52 -16.97 0.78 10.55
CA SER A 52 -17.85 1.76 11.20
C SER A 52 -19.12 1.13 11.75
N THR A 53 -19.84 0.33 10.96
CA THR A 53 -21.08 -0.36 11.38
C THR A 53 -20.80 -1.34 12.52
N MET A 54 -19.71 -2.09 12.42
CA MET A 54 -19.30 -3.04 13.47
C MET A 54 -18.91 -2.31 14.77
N LEU A 55 -18.22 -1.18 14.67
CA LEU A 55 -17.86 -0.32 15.81
C LEU A 55 -19.09 0.34 16.45
N GLU A 56 -20.09 0.72 15.67
CA GLU A 56 -21.32 1.31 16.19
C GLU A 56 -22.20 0.27 16.91
N ALA A 57 -22.23 -0.96 16.39
CA ALA A 57 -23.08 -2.04 16.89
C ALA A 57 -22.53 -2.76 18.14
N ARG A 58 -21.21 -2.71 18.38
CA ARG A 58 -20.60 -3.36 19.55
C ARG A 58 -20.98 -2.64 20.84
N LYS A 59 -20.83 -3.35 21.96
CA LYS A 59 -20.85 -2.76 23.30
C LYS A 59 -19.48 -2.13 23.58
N PRO A 60 -19.39 -0.82 23.83
CA PRO A 60 -18.13 -0.19 24.19
C PRO A 60 -17.54 -0.75 25.49
N ASP A 61 -16.24 -1.04 25.49
CA ASP A 61 -15.51 -1.66 26.60
C ASP A 61 -14.09 -1.09 26.79
N GLY A 62 -13.74 -0.03 26.07
CA GLY A 62 -12.47 0.67 26.18
C GLY A 62 -11.51 0.36 25.03
N LEU A 63 -12.00 -0.22 23.93
CA LEU A 63 -11.21 -0.55 22.76
C LEU A 63 -10.75 0.74 22.05
N ARG A 64 -9.44 0.84 21.80
CA ARG A 64 -8.84 2.04 21.21
C ARG A 64 -8.29 1.76 19.83
N PHE A 65 -8.57 2.63 18.88
CA PHE A 65 -8.06 2.53 17.51
C PHE A 65 -7.15 3.70 17.19
N TYR A 66 -6.05 3.40 16.49
CA TYR A 66 -5.33 4.36 15.66
C TYR A 66 -5.66 4.05 14.21
N VAL A 67 -6.28 4.98 13.49
CA VAL A 67 -6.71 4.77 12.10
C VAL A 67 -6.07 5.81 11.21
N MET A 68 -5.08 5.38 10.43
CA MET A 68 -4.33 6.21 9.50
C MET A 68 -4.78 5.92 8.07
N GLY A 69 -5.03 6.96 7.27
CA GLY A 69 -5.35 6.80 5.85
C GLY A 69 -5.14 8.09 5.09
N ALA A 70 -4.40 8.04 3.97
CA ALA A 70 -4.20 9.23 3.14
C ALA A 70 -5.49 9.61 2.41
N GLN A 71 -5.74 10.91 2.29
CA GLN A 71 -6.94 11.41 1.62
C GLN A 71 -6.93 11.08 0.13
N ASP A 72 -5.76 11.08 -0.51
CA ASP A 72 -5.60 10.72 -1.92
C ASP A 72 -5.46 9.21 -2.19
N ASP A 73 -5.74 8.37 -1.19
CA ASP A 73 -5.82 6.92 -1.34
C ASP A 73 -7.13 6.53 -2.05
N SER A 74 -7.00 5.90 -3.22
CA SER A 74 -8.15 5.47 -4.04
C SER A 74 -9.03 4.40 -3.40
N THR A 75 -8.53 3.71 -2.37
CA THR A 75 -9.30 2.74 -1.58
C THR A 75 -10.22 3.41 -0.54
N GLY A 76 -10.13 4.74 -0.37
CA GLY A 76 -10.97 5.49 0.55
C GLY A 76 -10.52 5.39 2.01
N SER A 77 -9.23 5.21 2.27
CA SER A 77 -8.76 4.93 3.64
C SER A 77 -8.92 6.08 4.63
N ALA A 78 -8.76 7.35 4.22
CA ALA A 78 -9.09 8.49 5.08
C ALA A 78 -10.57 8.50 5.47
N ARG A 79 -11.45 8.10 4.55
CA ARG A 79 -12.90 8.00 4.82
C ARG A 79 -13.21 6.91 5.82
N ALA A 80 -12.52 5.78 5.75
CA ALA A 80 -12.65 4.73 6.76
C ALA A 80 -12.30 5.26 8.15
N ALA A 81 -11.21 6.02 8.28
CA ALA A 81 -10.85 6.67 9.54
C ALA A 81 -11.95 7.61 10.04
N TRP A 82 -12.50 8.46 9.17
CA TRP A 82 -13.57 9.40 9.54
C TRP A 82 -14.86 8.70 9.94
N PHE A 83 -15.29 7.67 9.22
CA PHE A 83 -16.50 6.91 9.57
C PHE A 83 -16.34 6.13 10.88
N MET A 84 -15.15 5.56 11.13
CA MET A 84 -14.87 4.93 12.41
C MET A 84 -14.87 5.96 13.55
N GLU A 85 -14.29 7.15 13.35
CA GLU A 85 -14.33 8.23 14.34
C GLU A 85 -15.77 8.67 14.65
N ASP A 86 -16.60 8.80 13.62
CA ASP A 86 -18.02 9.17 13.78
C ASP A 86 -18.85 8.07 14.47
N ALA A 87 -18.47 6.79 14.30
CA ALA A 87 -19.15 5.65 14.90
C ALA A 87 -18.71 5.35 16.35
N ALA A 88 -17.55 5.87 16.78
CA ALA A 88 -16.98 5.58 18.09
C ALA A 88 -17.87 6.12 19.24
N ARG A 89 -18.00 5.33 20.30
CA ARG A 89 -18.79 5.68 21.50
C ARG A 89 -17.98 5.35 22.74
N GLU A 90 -17.97 6.26 23.72
CA GLU A 90 -17.24 6.05 24.97
C GLU A 90 -17.67 4.75 25.68
N PRO A 91 -16.73 4.02 26.33
CA PRO A 91 -15.30 4.32 26.46
C PRO A 91 -14.42 3.89 25.28
N ASP A 92 -14.98 3.35 24.19
CA ASP A 92 -14.20 3.09 22.97
C ASP A 92 -13.75 4.42 22.34
N SER A 93 -12.60 4.41 21.67
CA SER A 93 -12.04 5.63 21.07
C SER A 93 -11.34 5.35 19.74
N VAL A 94 -11.36 6.34 18.85
CA VAL A 94 -10.68 6.32 17.56
C VAL A 94 -9.84 7.59 17.44
N THR A 95 -8.54 7.42 17.32
CA THR A 95 -7.59 8.48 16.94
C THR A 95 -7.33 8.39 15.45
N ILE A 96 -7.62 9.45 14.71
CA ILE A 96 -7.41 9.49 13.26
C ILE A 96 -6.09 10.15 12.89
N ASP A 97 -5.50 9.70 11.78
CA ASP A 97 -4.33 10.33 11.17
C ASP A 97 -4.50 10.32 9.65
N THR A 98 -5.06 11.40 9.10
CA THR A 98 -5.53 11.49 7.72
C THR A 98 -4.76 12.52 6.89
N PRO A 99 -3.49 12.24 6.54
CA PRO A 99 -2.69 13.15 5.74
C PRO A 99 -3.31 13.37 4.36
N ALA A 100 -3.15 14.58 3.81
CA ALA A 100 -3.68 14.92 2.50
C ALA A 100 -3.14 14.03 1.37
N HIS A 101 -1.88 13.58 1.51
CA HIS A 101 -1.16 12.85 0.47
C HIS A 101 -0.40 11.64 1.00
N GLY A 102 -0.30 10.62 0.15
CA GLY A 102 0.55 9.44 0.36
C GLY A 102 0.04 8.18 -0.33
N GLY A 103 -1.23 8.19 -0.75
CA GLY A 103 -1.91 7.08 -1.42
C GLY A 103 -1.85 5.77 -0.63
N HIS A 104 -2.09 4.65 -1.32
CA HIS A 104 -2.05 3.32 -0.74
C HIS A 104 -0.64 2.71 -0.76
N SER A 105 0.32 3.34 -0.08
CA SER A 105 1.76 3.10 -0.36
C SER A 105 2.60 2.64 0.85
N TRP A 106 3.68 1.90 0.53
CA TRP A 106 4.68 1.50 1.52
C TRP A 106 5.40 2.69 2.16
N VAL A 107 5.60 3.77 1.39
CA VAL A 107 6.23 4.99 1.88
C VAL A 107 5.35 5.67 2.92
N LEU A 108 4.03 5.76 2.67
CA LEU A 108 3.10 6.26 3.67
C LEU A 108 3.18 5.41 4.95
N TRP A 109 3.07 4.08 4.84
CA TRP A 109 3.11 3.21 6.01
C TRP A 109 4.42 3.34 6.79
N ASN A 110 5.57 3.32 6.11
CA ASN A 110 6.86 3.47 6.78
C ASN A 110 7.03 4.83 7.47
N ASN A 111 6.50 5.90 6.88
CA ASN A 111 6.59 7.25 7.44
C ASN A 111 5.68 7.46 8.67
N TYR A 112 4.56 6.75 8.74
CA TYR A 112 3.55 6.90 9.80
C TYR A 112 3.58 5.76 10.83
N PHE A 113 4.33 4.68 10.58
CA PHE A 113 4.51 3.62 11.56
C PHE A 113 5.11 4.12 12.89
N PRO A 114 6.12 5.01 12.90
CA PRO A 114 6.58 5.63 14.15
C PRO A 114 5.50 6.46 14.87
N SER A 115 4.56 7.07 14.14
CA SER A 115 3.43 7.81 14.72
C SER A 115 2.44 6.86 15.39
N LEU A 116 2.13 5.71 14.77
CA LEU A 116 1.35 4.63 15.38
C LEU A 116 2.02 4.12 16.66
N LEU A 117 3.33 3.87 16.64
CA LEU A 117 4.06 3.40 17.81
C LEU A 117 4.09 4.46 18.91
N THR A 118 4.23 5.74 18.57
CA THR A 118 4.14 6.85 19.52
C THR A 118 2.76 6.93 20.14
N TRP A 119 1.69 6.83 19.35
CA TRP A 119 0.32 6.78 19.86
C TRP A 119 0.13 5.61 20.84
N TRP A 120 0.54 4.41 20.45
CA TRP A 120 0.42 3.22 21.29
C TRP A 120 1.25 3.34 22.57
N GLY A 121 2.50 3.80 22.47
CA GLY A 121 3.42 4.03 23.57
C GLY A 121 3.17 5.33 24.35
N SER A 122 2.11 6.09 24.03
CA SER A 122 1.65 7.22 24.84
C SER A 122 0.51 6.85 25.79
N ASP A 123 -0.06 5.65 25.64
CA ASP A 123 -1.17 5.18 26.46
C ASP A 123 -0.69 4.60 27.80
N PRO A 124 -1.08 5.19 28.94
CA PRO A 124 -0.78 4.63 30.26
C PRO A 124 -1.29 3.19 30.44
N ALA A 125 -2.39 2.79 29.80
CA ALA A 125 -2.93 1.44 29.95
C ALA A 125 -2.00 0.38 29.32
N VAL A 126 -1.22 0.73 28.28
CA VAL A 126 -0.19 -0.15 27.72
C VAL A 126 0.92 -0.41 28.74
N PHE A 127 1.39 0.64 29.42
CA PHE A 127 2.42 0.50 30.46
C PHE A 127 1.89 -0.26 31.67
N ALA A 128 0.67 0.06 32.12
CA ALA A 128 0.02 -0.65 33.22
C ALA A 128 -0.13 -2.15 32.93
N ALA A 129 -0.55 -2.53 31.72
CA ALA A 129 -0.64 -3.93 31.31
C ALA A 129 0.72 -4.65 31.29
N ALA A 130 1.81 -3.92 31.04
CA ALA A 130 3.18 -4.43 31.09
C ALA A 130 3.80 -4.41 32.50
N GLY A 131 3.08 -3.89 33.52
CA GLY A 131 3.64 -3.69 34.87
C GLY A 131 4.74 -2.63 34.93
N LEU A 132 4.75 -1.69 33.97
CA LEU A 132 5.73 -0.61 33.85
C LEU A 132 5.12 0.73 34.27
N PRO A 133 5.93 1.68 34.79
CA PRO A 133 5.45 3.04 34.99
C PRO A 133 5.11 3.69 33.65
N ALA A 134 4.06 4.51 33.63
CA ALA A 134 3.72 5.30 32.45
C ALA A 134 4.86 6.28 32.10
N GLN A 135 4.95 6.65 30.83
CA GLN A 135 5.93 7.63 30.36
C GLN A 135 5.69 9.00 31.02
N GLU A 136 6.77 9.65 31.46
CA GLU A 136 6.73 10.99 32.04
C GLU A 136 6.94 12.09 30.98
N GLY A 137 6.19 13.18 31.12
CA GLY A 137 6.25 14.35 30.26
C GLY A 137 5.54 14.17 28.92
N ASP A 138 5.72 15.12 28.01
CA ASP A 138 5.05 15.13 26.70
C ASP A 138 5.75 14.17 25.72
N VAL A 139 5.17 12.97 25.59
CA VAL A 139 5.66 11.90 24.70
C VAL A 139 5.65 12.35 23.23
N TRP A 140 4.63 13.10 22.81
CA TRP A 140 4.49 13.55 21.43
C TRP A 140 5.47 14.67 21.08
N ALA A 141 5.74 15.59 22.01
CA ALA A 141 6.78 16.60 21.82
C ALA A 141 8.17 15.95 21.67
N LYS A 142 8.49 14.97 22.51
CA LYS A 142 9.75 14.20 22.41
C LYS A 142 9.85 13.44 21.08
N ALA A 143 8.79 12.75 20.68
CA ALA A 143 8.76 12.00 19.43
C ALA A 143 8.90 12.92 18.21
N THR A 144 8.21 14.06 18.22
CA THR A 144 8.30 15.06 17.15
C THR A 144 9.71 15.65 17.04
N ALA A 145 10.35 15.95 18.18
CA ALA A 145 11.75 16.39 18.22
C ALA A 145 12.72 15.32 17.66
N ALA A 146 12.37 14.04 17.80
CA ALA A 146 13.10 12.91 17.20
C ALA A 146 12.73 12.64 15.72
N GLY A 147 11.88 13.46 15.12
CA GLY A 147 11.49 13.37 13.71
C GLY A 147 10.27 12.49 13.42
N VAL A 148 9.54 12.05 14.44
CA VAL A 148 8.24 11.38 14.26
C VAL A 148 7.22 12.40 13.76
N ARG A 149 6.38 11.99 12.80
CA ARG A 149 5.33 12.86 12.27
C ARG A 149 4.21 13.03 13.30
N PRO A 150 3.77 14.26 13.58
CA PRO A 150 2.58 14.47 14.40
C PRO A 150 1.33 13.96 13.67
N LEU A 151 0.29 13.67 14.45
CA LEU A 151 -1.01 13.28 13.93
C LEU A 151 -1.57 14.38 13.02
N THR A 152 -2.12 13.98 11.87
CA THR A 152 -2.78 14.90 10.94
C THR A 152 -4.29 14.68 11.00
N GLU A 153 -5.00 15.44 11.82
CA GLU A 153 -6.47 15.35 11.88
C GLU A 153 -7.10 16.28 10.83
N THR A 154 -7.93 15.72 9.95
CA THR A 154 -8.69 16.53 8.99
C THR A 154 -9.96 17.07 9.65
N PRO A 155 -10.14 18.41 9.73
CA PRO A 155 -11.33 19.02 10.30
C PRO A 155 -12.62 18.52 9.63
N ARG A 156 -13.69 18.34 10.41
CA ARG A 156 -14.94 17.74 9.93
C ARG A 156 -15.55 18.46 8.72
N ASP A 157 -15.48 19.78 8.69
CA ASP A 157 -15.94 20.65 7.60
C ASP A 157 -15.12 20.50 6.29
N GLN A 158 -13.90 19.95 6.39
CA GLN A 158 -12.98 19.75 5.27
C GLN A 158 -12.96 18.30 4.77
N ARG A 159 -13.68 17.38 5.43
CA ARG A 159 -13.74 15.96 5.05
C ARG A 159 -14.58 15.78 3.78
N VAL A 160 -13.99 15.19 2.75
CA VAL A 160 -14.68 14.91 1.48
C VAL A 160 -15.16 13.46 1.44
N VAL A 161 -16.46 13.26 1.70
CA VAL A 161 -17.10 11.93 1.72
C VAL A 161 -17.57 11.47 0.31
N GLY A 162 -17.35 12.27 -0.74
CA GLY A 162 -17.65 11.91 -2.14
C GLY A 162 -16.53 11.16 -2.86
N SER A 163 -16.83 10.40 -3.92
CA SER A 163 -15.82 9.68 -4.73
C SER A 163 -14.70 10.64 -5.15
N LEU A 164 -13.53 10.51 -4.54
CA LEU A 164 -12.33 11.08 -5.11
C LEU A 164 -12.12 10.31 -6.40
N SER A 165 -12.24 11.01 -7.53
CA SER A 165 -11.75 10.46 -8.80
C SER A 165 -10.35 9.92 -8.53
N PRO A 166 -10.00 8.72 -9.01
CA PRO A 166 -8.69 8.14 -8.75
C PRO A 166 -7.67 9.22 -9.08
N THR A 167 -6.92 9.64 -8.06
CA THR A 167 -5.95 10.72 -8.14
C THR A 167 -5.07 10.35 -9.32
N ARG A 168 -5.29 10.99 -10.47
CA ARG A 168 -4.72 10.51 -11.74
C ARG A 168 -3.22 10.70 -11.60
N ALA A 169 -2.50 9.59 -11.40
CA ALA A 169 -1.06 9.59 -11.36
C ALA A 169 -0.57 10.37 -12.59
N LYS A 170 0.41 11.26 -12.40
CA LYS A 170 0.98 12.02 -13.51
C LYS A 170 1.36 11.04 -14.62
N PRO A 171 1.22 11.41 -15.90
CA PRO A 171 1.25 10.47 -17.01
C PRO A 171 2.50 9.57 -17.04
N PHE A 172 3.64 10.03 -16.53
CA PHE A 172 4.90 9.27 -16.49
C PHE A 172 5.41 8.95 -15.07
N GLU A 173 4.55 8.97 -14.05
CA GLU A 173 4.86 8.36 -12.76
C GLU A 173 4.75 6.83 -12.83
N ILE A 174 5.17 6.12 -11.79
CA ILE A 174 5.20 4.64 -11.80
C ILE A 174 3.84 4.00 -12.10
N ASN A 175 2.75 4.61 -11.65
CA ASN A 175 1.36 4.21 -11.94
C ASN A 175 0.72 5.04 -13.08
N GLY A 176 1.50 5.88 -13.75
CA GLY A 176 1.02 6.74 -14.83
C GLY A 176 0.69 5.93 -16.09
N LEU A 177 -0.43 6.29 -16.73
CA LEU A 177 -0.88 5.68 -18.00
C LEU A 177 0.21 5.67 -19.08
N GLY A 178 1.03 6.71 -19.15
CA GLY A 178 2.17 6.80 -20.06
C GLY A 178 3.26 5.78 -19.75
N THR A 179 3.63 5.62 -18.48
CA THR A 179 4.60 4.59 -18.04
C THR A 179 4.10 3.18 -18.36
N ILE A 180 2.84 2.87 -18.03
CA ILE A 180 2.22 1.58 -18.31
C ILE A 180 2.22 1.31 -19.82
N THR A 181 1.78 2.29 -20.62
CA THR A 181 1.74 2.16 -22.08
C THR A 181 3.13 1.91 -22.66
N VAL A 182 4.14 2.67 -22.23
CA VAL A 182 5.53 2.51 -22.69
C VAL A 182 6.07 1.13 -22.31
N ALA A 183 5.83 0.67 -21.08
CA ALA A 183 6.29 -0.64 -20.62
C ALA A 183 5.66 -1.78 -21.41
N VAL A 184 4.34 -1.74 -21.65
CA VAL A 184 3.62 -2.73 -22.44
C VAL A 184 4.10 -2.74 -23.89
N VAL A 185 4.20 -1.57 -24.52
CA VAL A 185 4.67 -1.47 -25.91
C VAL A 185 6.11 -1.99 -26.03
N ALA A 186 7.00 -1.62 -25.12
CA ALA A 186 8.39 -2.11 -25.12
C ALA A 186 8.46 -3.64 -24.97
N ALA A 187 7.66 -4.21 -24.06
CA ALA A 187 7.58 -5.66 -23.86
C ALA A 187 7.05 -6.38 -25.11
N LEU A 188 6.00 -5.85 -25.76
CA LEU A 188 5.43 -6.42 -26.98
C LEU A 188 6.40 -6.34 -28.17
N VAL A 189 7.11 -5.22 -28.33
CA VAL A 189 8.13 -5.06 -29.37
C VAL A 189 9.31 -6.03 -29.15
N ALA A 190 9.77 -6.18 -27.91
CA ALA A 190 10.81 -7.15 -27.57
C ALA A 190 10.37 -8.59 -27.85
N LEU A 191 9.15 -8.95 -27.45
CA LEU A 191 8.56 -10.26 -27.72
C LEU A 191 8.44 -10.53 -29.23
N GLY A 192 7.93 -9.56 -30.00
CA GLY A 192 7.85 -9.68 -31.45
C GLY A 192 9.23 -9.86 -32.09
N THR A 193 10.24 -9.15 -31.59
CA THR A 193 11.62 -9.29 -32.06
C THR A 193 12.17 -10.68 -31.74
N ALA A 194 11.95 -11.18 -30.52
CA ALA A 194 12.38 -12.50 -30.09
C ALA A 194 11.72 -13.62 -30.92
N LEU A 195 10.41 -13.52 -31.17
CA LEU A 195 9.64 -14.57 -31.83
C LEU A 195 9.78 -14.56 -33.36
N PHE A 196 9.76 -13.39 -34.00
CA PHE A 196 9.67 -13.29 -35.46
C PHE A 196 10.98 -12.90 -36.13
N TRP A 197 11.83 -12.11 -35.48
CA TRP A 197 13.07 -11.60 -36.07
C TRP A 197 14.29 -12.41 -35.67
N SER A 198 14.43 -12.77 -34.40
CA SER A 198 15.58 -13.52 -33.89
C SER A 198 15.81 -14.87 -34.60
N PRO A 199 14.76 -15.63 -35.03
CA PRO A 199 14.96 -16.87 -35.78
C PRO A 199 15.55 -16.66 -37.18
N ARG A 200 15.46 -15.43 -37.72
CA ARG A 200 16.04 -15.05 -39.01
C ARG A 200 17.50 -14.65 -38.91
N TRP A 201 18.01 -14.38 -37.70
CA TRP A 201 19.41 -14.06 -37.48
C TRP A 201 20.31 -15.24 -37.83
N GLY A 202 21.36 -14.97 -38.60
CA GLY A 202 22.30 -15.98 -39.09
C GLY A 202 21.91 -16.64 -40.43
N ARG A 203 20.70 -16.43 -40.97
CA ARG A 203 20.34 -16.92 -42.32
C ARG A 203 21.06 -16.11 -43.41
N ARG A 204 21.60 -16.81 -44.43
CA ARG A 204 22.09 -16.21 -45.67
C ARG A 204 20.90 -15.98 -46.61
N ARG A 205 20.90 -14.87 -47.35
CA ARG A 205 19.90 -14.59 -48.39
C ARG A 205 20.11 -15.45 -49.65
N ASP A 206 21.31 -16.02 -49.79
CA ASP A 206 21.79 -16.67 -51.03
C ASP A 206 22.07 -18.18 -50.87
N GLY A 207 21.49 -18.86 -49.87
CA GLY A 207 21.56 -20.34 -49.74
C GLY A 207 22.91 -20.98 -49.35
N GLY A 208 24.01 -20.22 -49.28
CA GLY A 208 25.33 -20.74 -48.88
C GLY A 208 25.45 -21.16 -47.41
N LYS A 209 26.32 -22.13 -47.10
CA LYS A 209 26.57 -22.63 -45.73
C LYS A 209 27.07 -21.49 -44.81
N PRO A 210 26.43 -21.22 -43.65
CA PRO A 210 26.86 -20.18 -42.73
C PRO A 210 28.17 -20.54 -42.01
N SER A 211 29.03 -19.55 -41.74
CA SER A 211 30.25 -19.77 -40.96
C SER A 211 29.94 -20.01 -39.48
N VAL A 212 30.78 -20.79 -38.80
CA VAL A 212 30.64 -21.12 -37.36
C VAL A 212 30.58 -19.85 -36.50
N ALA A 213 31.41 -18.84 -36.79
CA ALA A 213 31.40 -17.55 -36.10
C ALA A 213 30.05 -16.80 -36.23
N ARG A 214 29.43 -16.86 -37.42
CA ARG A 214 28.12 -16.21 -37.67
C ARG A 214 26.98 -16.96 -36.98
N LEU A 215 27.05 -18.29 -36.95
CA LEU A 215 26.08 -19.11 -36.22
C LEU A 215 26.19 -18.85 -34.71
N GLY A 216 27.42 -18.83 -34.17
CA GLY A 216 27.69 -18.52 -32.77
C GLY A 216 27.20 -17.12 -32.37
N GLY A 217 27.47 -16.11 -33.20
CA GLY A 217 26.96 -14.76 -32.98
C GLY A 217 25.43 -14.67 -33.02
N ALA A 218 24.76 -15.42 -33.89
CA ALA A 218 23.29 -15.47 -33.94
C ALA A 218 22.69 -16.15 -32.69
N ILE A 219 23.31 -17.23 -32.20
CA ILE A 219 22.89 -17.90 -30.97
C ILE A 219 23.07 -16.97 -29.76
N LEU A 220 24.22 -16.32 -29.63
CA LEU A 220 24.48 -15.36 -28.56
C LEU A 220 23.48 -14.20 -28.60
N GLY A 221 23.23 -13.64 -29.79
CA GLY A 221 22.23 -12.58 -29.98
C GLY A 221 20.83 -13.02 -29.54
N ARG A 222 20.43 -14.25 -29.86
CA ARG A 222 19.13 -14.80 -29.41
C ARG A 222 19.05 -14.92 -27.89
N ILE A 223 20.11 -15.42 -27.24
CA ILE A 223 20.17 -15.51 -25.78
C ILE A 223 19.98 -14.11 -25.17
N VAL A 224 20.71 -13.11 -25.68
CA VAL A 224 20.60 -11.73 -25.21
C VAL A 224 19.18 -11.18 -25.39
N VAL A 225 18.57 -11.35 -26.56
CA VAL A 225 17.20 -10.88 -26.81
C VAL A 225 16.18 -11.57 -25.92
N VAL A 226 16.29 -12.88 -25.71
CA VAL A 226 15.39 -13.61 -24.81
C VAL A 226 15.53 -13.08 -23.38
N MET A 227 16.76 -12.86 -22.89
CA MET A 227 17.00 -12.30 -21.56
C MET A 227 16.42 -10.89 -21.41
N VAL A 228 16.66 -10.01 -22.39
CA VAL A 228 16.11 -8.65 -22.41
C VAL A 228 14.59 -8.68 -22.44
N THR A 229 14.00 -9.55 -23.27
CA THR A 229 12.54 -9.72 -23.37
C THR A 229 11.96 -10.18 -22.04
N ALA A 230 12.56 -11.19 -21.41
CA ALA A 230 12.13 -11.67 -20.10
C ALA A 230 12.19 -10.55 -19.04
N GLY A 231 13.27 -9.76 -19.02
CA GLY A 231 13.39 -8.61 -18.13
C GLY A 231 12.33 -7.54 -18.36
N LEU A 232 12.03 -7.20 -19.62
CA LEU A 232 11.00 -6.20 -19.96
C LEU A 232 9.58 -6.69 -19.63
N VAL A 233 9.30 -7.97 -19.84
CA VAL A 233 8.01 -8.58 -19.46
C VAL A 233 7.85 -8.58 -17.93
N ALA A 234 8.89 -8.97 -17.19
CA ALA A 234 8.88 -8.92 -15.73
C ALA A 234 8.70 -7.48 -15.21
N LEU A 235 9.36 -6.49 -15.83
CA LEU A 235 9.20 -5.08 -15.50
C LEU A 235 7.75 -4.60 -15.76
N ALA A 236 7.19 -4.92 -16.92
CA ALA A 236 5.82 -4.54 -17.27
C ALA A 236 4.79 -5.17 -16.34
N ALA A 237 4.99 -6.46 -15.98
CA ALA A 237 4.16 -7.14 -14.99
C ALA A 237 4.28 -6.48 -13.61
N GLY A 238 5.50 -6.14 -13.17
CA GLY A 238 5.74 -5.45 -11.90
C GLY A 238 5.07 -4.06 -11.84
N ILE A 239 5.15 -3.30 -12.92
CA ILE A 239 4.44 -2.02 -13.06
C ILE A 239 2.92 -2.23 -13.00
N GLY A 240 2.40 -3.26 -13.68
CA GLY A 240 0.98 -3.59 -13.64
C GLY A 240 0.48 -3.97 -12.25
N VAL A 241 1.24 -4.80 -11.51
CA VAL A 241 0.94 -5.16 -10.12
C VAL A 241 0.97 -3.92 -9.22
N ASN A 242 1.95 -3.04 -9.38
CA ASN A 242 2.04 -1.80 -8.61
C ASN A 242 0.89 -0.81 -8.95
N ALA A 243 0.47 -0.76 -10.21
CA ALA A 243 -0.66 0.08 -10.63
C ALA A 243 -1.99 -0.42 -10.04
N GLY A 244 -2.15 -1.73 -9.87
CA GLY A 244 -3.30 -2.32 -9.18
C GLY A 244 -3.27 -2.14 -7.66
N GLY A 245 -2.10 -2.31 -7.03
CA GLY A 245 -1.96 -2.27 -5.57
C GLY A 245 -1.60 -0.92 -4.96
N GLY A 246 -1.14 0.06 -5.74
CA GLY A 246 -0.78 1.40 -5.26
C GLY A 246 0.49 1.50 -4.41
N PHE A 247 1.23 0.40 -4.21
CA PHE A 247 2.33 0.28 -3.24
C PHE A 247 3.43 1.35 -3.37
N TYR A 248 3.68 1.82 -4.58
CA TYR A 248 4.50 2.98 -4.89
C TYR A 248 3.69 3.97 -5.72
N THR A 249 3.57 5.21 -5.27
CA THR A 249 2.80 6.26 -5.96
C THR A 249 3.66 7.10 -6.91
N SER A 250 4.98 7.13 -6.70
CA SER A 250 5.94 7.82 -7.58
C SER A 250 7.26 7.07 -7.79
N TRP A 251 8.03 7.48 -8.82
CA TRP A 251 9.41 7.01 -9.01
C TRP A 251 10.36 7.41 -7.87
N ARG A 252 10.02 8.46 -7.11
CA ARG A 252 10.79 8.88 -5.94
C ARG A 252 10.60 7.87 -4.81
N ASP A 253 9.38 7.40 -4.61
CA ASP A 253 9.02 6.44 -3.56
C ASP A 253 9.70 5.11 -3.77
N LEU A 254 9.69 4.58 -5.00
CA LEU A 254 10.41 3.37 -5.35
C LEU A 254 11.93 3.51 -5.08
N ARG A 255 12.53 4.65 -5.43
CA ARG A 255 13.96 4.89 -5.16
C ARG A 255 14.27 5.08 -3.68
N ALA A 256 13.31 5.58 -2.90
CA ALA A 256 13.45 5.71 -1.46
C ALA A 256 13.43 4.34 -0.78
N SER A 257 12.51 3.45 -1.16
CA SER A 257 12.43 2.10 -0.58
C SER A 257 13.67 1.25 -0.85
N VAL A 258 14.19 1.29 -2.08
CA VAL A 258 15.43 0.57 -2.44
C VAL A 258 16.63 1.07 -1.63
N ARG A 259 16.72 2.38 -1.38
CA ARG A 259 17.80 2.95 -0.56
C ARG A 259 17.73 2.52 0.90
N VAL A 260 16.53 2.50 1.49
CA VAL A 260 16.33 2.00 2.86
C VAL A 260 16.75 0.53 2.96
N SER A 261 16.32 -0.31 2.01
CA SER A 261 16.71 -1.74 1.97
C SER A 261 18.22 -1.95 1.89
N ASN A 262 18.94 -1.14 1.10
CA ASN A 262 20.40 -1.25 0.98
C ASN A 262 21.16 -0.74 2.21
N THR A 263 20.52 0.09 3.04
CA THR A 263 21.14 0.63 4.26
C THR A 263 20.87 -0.28 5.46
N ALA A 264 19.72 -0.96 5.49
CA ALA A 264 19.36 -1.94 6.53
C ALA A 264 20.11 -3.28 6.42
N GLY A 265 20.74 -3.57 5.28
CA GLY A 265 21.55 -4.78 5.04
C GLY A 265 23.04 -4.62 5.29
N LYS A 266 23.48 -3.52 5.92
CA LYS A 266 24.85 -3.28 6.39
C LYS A 266 24.85 -3.16 7.91
#